data_AF-A0A759LI76-F1
#
_entry.id   AF-A0A759LI76-F1
#
_cell.length_a   1.000
_cell.length_b   1.000
_cell.length_c   1.000
_cell.angle_alpha   90.00
_cell.angle_beta   90.00
_cell.angle_gamma   90.00
#
_symmetry.space_group_name_H-M   'P 1'
#
loop_
_entity.id
_entity.type
_entity.pdbx_description
1 polymer ?
#
loop_
_entity_poly.entity_id
_entity_poly.type
_entity_poly.pdbx_seq_one_letter_code
_entity_poly.pdbx_strand_id
1 'polypeptide(L)'
;MKTKWFTANFPAGLDSLYQSIINTPFDSDKGWGFSINSYEENAISSRYIEKVEVNEIIVDPYGNETQYTQLKYIQFNFWLYTTKGKNFILIIESPPRSIKNFISNIIKSTHSDFNVSNLNIKIEDFIYFLTPHFEKIQVHKAKLKDLTFSKHTSGILELESSSDALMEIRNIFKNANFTIDKVKLNVKDVTGYESLEINTNGSISLSEQIFDKVYRTIERFAL
;
A
#
# COMPACT_ATOMS: atom_id res chain seq x y z
N MET A 1 -5.92 2.88 9.53
CA MET A 1 -5.56 3.40 8.20
C MET A 1 -5.51 2.29 7.16
N LYS A 2 -5.77 2.64 5.89
CA LYS A 2 -5.53 1.76 4.74
C LYS A 2 -4.31 2.28 4.00
N THR A 3 -3.39 1.40 3.63
CA THR A 3 -2.13 1.76 2.98
C THR A 3 -1.92 0.92 1.72
N LYS A 4 -1.14 1.46 0.78
CA LYS A 4 -0.65 0.73 -0.38
C LYS A 4 0.86 0.89 -0.47
N TRP A 5 1.51 -0.25 -0.61
CA TRP A 5 2.95 -0.37 -0.58
C TRP A 5 3.42 -0.72 -1.99
N PHE A 6 4.51 -0.07 -2.38
CA PHE A 6 5.13 -0.20 -3.68
C PHE A 6 6.63 -0.38 -3.50
N THR A 7 7.26 -1.01 -4.49
CA THR A 7 8.69 -0.86 -4.70
C THR A 7 8.91 0.37 -5.57
N ALA A 8 9.91 1.16 -5.24
CA ALA A 8 10.30 2.31 -6.03
C ALA A 8 11.81 2.32 -6.28
N ASN A 9 12.22 2.89 -7.40
CA ASN A 9 13.62 3.11 -7.70
C ASN A 9 13.82 4.59 -8.03
N PHE A 10 14.81 5.20 -7.38
CA PHE A 10 15.17 6.59 -7.61
C PHE A 10 16.70 6.72 -7.71
N PRO A 11 17.26 6.82 -8.93
CA PRO A 11 18.69 6.81 -9.15
C PRO A 11 19.47 7.97 -8.52
N ALA A 12 18.83 9.10 -8.21
CA ALA A 12 19.52 10.22 -7.57
C ALA A 12 19.63 10.11 -6.02
N GLY A 13 18.98 9.10 -5.42
CA GLY A 13 19.10 8.80 -3.98
C GLY A 13 18.19 9.63 -3.07
N LEU A 14 18.15 9.26 -1.78
CA LEU A 14 17.21 9.81 -0.80
C LEU A 14 17.41 11.32 -0.59
N ASP A 15 18.66 11.77 -0.41
CA ASP A 15 18.99 13.20 -0.20
C ASP A 15 18.50 14.08 -1.34
N SER A 16 18.75 13.67 -2.58
CA SER A 16 18.31 14.43 -3.76
C SER A 16 16.79 14.51 -3.85
N LEU A 17 16.09 13.44 -3.49
CA LEU A 17 14.64 13.42 -3.44
C LEU A 17 14.09 14.34 -2.34
N TYR A 18 14.71 14.31 -1.15
CA TYR A 18 14.39 15.21 -0.05
C TYR A 18 14.54 16.69 -0.48
N GLN A 19 15.68 17.04 -1.09
CA GLN A 19 15.93 18.39 -1.60
C GLN A 19 14.88 18.82 -2.63
N SER A 20 14.48 17.91 -3.52
CA SER A 20 13.42 18.19 -4.50
C SER A 20 12.06 18.44 -3.84
N ILE A 21 11.71 17.66 -2.81
CA ILE A 21 10.46 17.79 -2.06
C ILE A 21 10.37 19.15 -1.37
N ILE A 22 11.41 19.56 -0.62
CA ILE A 22 11.39 20.83 0.13
C ILE A 22 11.41 22.06 -0.79
N ASN A 23 12.03 21.94 -1.97
CA ASN A 23 12.09 23.01 -2.97
C ASN A 23 10.85 23.07 -3.87
N THR A 24 9.91 22.13 -3.70
CA THR A 24 8.67 22.07 -4.51
C THR A 24 7.43 22.09 -3.61
N PRO A 25 7.23 23.14 -2.78
CA PRO A 25 6.03 23.25 -1.98
C PRO A 25 4.77 23.33 -2.86
N PHE A 26 3.61 23.07 -2.26
CA PHE A 26 2.33 23.29 -2.92
C PHE A 26 2.19 24.76 -3.32
N ASP A 27 1.83 24.97 -4.57
CA ASP A 27 1.58 26.29 -5.16
C ASP A 27 0.25 26.22 -5.92
N SER A 28 -0.62 27.21 -5.70
CA SER A 28 -1.98 27.21 -6.24
C SER A 28 -2.03 27.41 -7.76
N ASP A 29 -1.06 28.11 -8.33
CA ASP A 29 -0.98 28.42 -9.75
C ASP A 29 -0.40 27.21 -10.50
N LYS A 30 0.63 26.59 -9.93
CA LYS A 30 1.19 25.30 -10.38
C LYS A 30 0.19 24.15 -10.20
N GLY A 31 -0.67 24.24 -9.19
CA GLY A 31 -1.72 23.27 -8.88
C GLY A 31 -1.24 22.01 -8.17
N TRP A 32 0.01 21.90 -7.75
CA TRP A 32 0.51 20.73 -7.00
C TRP A 32 1.75 21.07 -6.17
N GLY A 33 2.16 20.16 -5.30
CA GLY A 33 3.44 20.22 -4.59
C GLY A 33 3.47 19.30 -3.38
N PHE A 34 4.47 19.52 -2.53
CA PHE A 34 4.72 18.67 -1.37
C PHE A 34 4.78 19.48 -0.06
N SER A 35 4.70 18.76 1.06
CA SER A 35 5.00 19.28 2.40
C SER A 35 5.76 18.20 3.15
N ILE A 36 6.96 18.54 3.62
CA ILE A 36 7.78 17.59 4.39
C ILE A 36 7.21 17.42 5.80
N ASN A 37 7.15 16.18 6.29
CA ASN A 37 6.79 15.87 7.67
C ASN A 37 8.04 15.51 8.49
N SER A 38 8.89 14.60 7.97
CA SER A 38 10.17 14.23 8.59
C SER A 38 11.19 13.77 7.56
N TYR A 39 12.47 13.92 7.92
CA TYR A 39 13.61 13.39 7.17
C TYR A 39 14.59 12.74 8.15
N GLU A 40 14.85 11.46 7.94
CA GLU A 40 15.76 10.63 8.73
C GLU A 40 16.75 9.93 7.80
N GLU A 41 17.80 9.31 8.36
CA GLU A 41 18.90 8.69 7.61
C GLU A 41 18.43 7.76 6.48
N ASN A 42 17.35 7.01 6.73
CA ASN A 42 16.83 5.98 5.81
C ASN A 42 15.37 6.23 5.40
N ALA A 43 14.80 7.40 5.70
CA ALA A 43 13.37 7.63 5.53
C ALA A 43 13.02 9.09 5.20
N ILE A 44 12.05 9.27 4.30
CA ILE A 44 11.31 10.52 4.12
C ILE A 44 9.84 10.25 4.47
N SER A 45 9.24 11.11 5.29
CA SER A 45 7.79 11.22 5.43
C SER A 45 7.35 12.57 4.87
N SER A 46 6.38 12.56 3.96
CA SER A 46 5.92 13.76 3.29
C SER A 46 4.45 13.65 2.91
N ARG A 47 3.83 14.79 2.60
CA ARG A 47 2.50 14.90 2.01
C ARG A 47 2.61 15.36 0.57
N TYR A 48 1.79 14.79 -0.31
CA TYR A 48 1.57 15.30 -1.66
C TYR A 48 0.20 15.95 -1.74
N ILE A 49 0.10 17.06 -2.48
CA ILE A 49 -1.13 17.81 -2.70
C ILE A 49 -1.23 18.15 -4.19
N GLU A 50 -2.41 17.97 -4.77
CA GLU A 50 -2.72 18.27 -6.16
C GLU A 50 -4.15 18.79 -6.31
N LYS A 51 -4.30 19.87 -7.05
CA LYS A 51 -5.56 20.46 -7.50
C LYS A 51 -5.93 19.82 -8.85
N VAL A 52 -7.11 19.24 -8.91
CA VAL A 52 -7.66 18.57 -10.10
C VAL A 52 -9.03 19.15 -10.43
N GLU A 53 -9.23 19.53 -11.69
CA GLU A 53 -10.55 19.85 -12.22
C GLU A 53 -11.24 18.57 -12.68
N VAL A 54 -12.42 18.30 -12.15
CA VAL A 54 -13.25 17.17 -12.53
C VAL A 54 -14.45 17.70 -13.28
N ASN A 55 -14.53 17.34 -14.56
CA ASN A 55 -15.68 17.61 -15.42
C ASN A 55 -16.61 16.41 -15.41
N GLU A 56 -17.84 16.60 -14.96
CA GLU A 56 -18.89 15.59 -14.98
C GLU A 56 -19.99 16.00 -15.97
N ILE A 57 -20.46 15.04 -16.76
CA ILE A 57 -21.62 15.23 -17.62
C ILE A 57 -22.77 14.49 -16.96
N ILE A 58 -23.83 15.22 -16.61
CA ILE A 58 -25.04 14.68 -16.02
C ILE A 58 -26.09 14.66 -17.11
N VAL A 59 -26.61 13.47 -17.42
CA VAL A 59 -27.74 13.28 -18.33
C VAL A 59 -29.01 13.23 -17.50
N ASP A 60 -29.94 14.14 -17.75
CA ASP A 60 -31.24 14.11 -17.09
C ASP A 60 -32.15 12.98 -17.65
N PRO A 61 -33.29 12.66 -17.00
CA PRO A 61 -34.22 11.64 -17.49
C PRO A 61 -34.83 11.91 -18.88
N TYR A 62 -34.65 13.12 -19.42
CA TYR A 62 -35.12 13.54 -20.74
C TYR A 62 -34.00 13.50 -21.80
N GLY A 63 -32.78 13.15 -21.41
CA GLY A 63 -31.62 13.06 -22.29
C GLY A 63 -30.84 14.37 -22.44
N ASN A 64 -31.12 15.41 -21.64
CA ASN A 64 -30.34 16.65 -21.69
C ASN A 64 -29.04 16.49 -20.89
N GLU A 65 -27.94 16.91 -21.50
CA GLU A 65 -26.62 16.91 -20.88
C GLU A 65 -26.35 18.24 -20.19
N THR A 66 -25.95 18.19 -18.92
CA THR A 66 -25.43 19.34 -18.16
C THR A 66 -23.98 19.06 -17.77
N GLN A 67 -23.06 19.93 -18.17
CA GLN A 67 -21.66 19.86 -17.74
C GLN A 67 -21.50 20.58 -16.39
N TYR A 68 -20.94 19.85 -15.41
CA TYR A 68 -20.59 20.35 -14.09
C TYR A 68 -19.07 20.25 -13.89
N THR A 69 -18.43 21.37 -13.58
CA THR A 69 -16.99 21.40 -13.28
C THR A 69 -16.80 21.61 -11.79
N GLN A 70 -16.10 20.69 -11.13
CA GLN A 70 -15.73 20.81 -9.72
C GLN A 70 -14.22 20.80 -9.54
N LEU A 71 -13.75 21.66 -8.65
CA LEU A 71 -12.36 21.66 -8.19
C LEU A 71 -12.21 20.70 -7.02
N LYS A 72 -11.28 19.76 -7.15
CA LYS A 72 -10.97 18.75 -6.13
C LYS A 72 -9.50 18.83 -5.75
N TYR A 73 -9.21 18.68 -4.46
CA TYR A 73 -7.86 18.45 -3.98
C TYR A 73 -7.64 16.98 -3.69
N ILE A 74 -6.65 16.39 -4.35
CA ILE A 74 -6.10 15.08 -4.01
C ILE A 74 -4.92 15.32 -3.08
N GLN A 75 -4.98 14.75 -1.88
CA GLN A 75 -3.86 14.81 -0.94
C GLN A 75 -3.73 13.49 -0.20
N PHE A 76 -2.49 13.10 0.08
CA PHE A 76 -2.18 11.91 0.86
C PHE A 76 -0.79 12.02 1.49
N ASN A 77 -0.62 11.36 2.64
CA ASN A 77 0.70 11.16 3.22
C ASN A 77 1.37 9.98 2.54
N PHE A 78 2.68 10.08 2.37
CA PHE A 78 3.50 8.99 1.88
C PHE A 78 4.82 8.92 2.64
N TRP A 79 5.40 7.73 2.63
CA TRP A 79 6.72 7.46 3.18
C TRP A 79 7.57 6.78 2.12
N LEU A 80 8.85 7.13 2.11
CA LEU A 80 9.87 6.47 1.30
C LEU A 80 10.97 6.00 2.23
N TYR A 81 11.15 4.69 2.27
CA TYR A 81 12.18 4.06 3.08
C TYR A 81 13.24 3.43 2.18
N THR A 82 14.51 3.72 2.41
CA THR A 82 15.61 3.13 1.65
C THR A 82 15.69 1.63 1.91
N THR A 83 15.94 0.88 0.84
CA THR A 83 16.30 -0.54 0.90
C THR A 83 17.72 -0.71 0.35
N LYS A 84 18.10 -1.89 -0.16
CA LYS A 84 19.42 -2.08 -0.79
C LYS A 84 19.60 -1.18 -2.01
N GLY A 85 20.69 -0.41 -2.01
CA GLY A 85 21.10 0.42 -3.14
C GLY A 85 20.19 1.63 -3.33
N LYS A 86 19.68 1.84 -4.55
CA LYS A 86 18.86 3.01 -4.93
C LYS A 86 17.36 2.67 -5.01
N ASN A 87 16.96 1.65 -4.26
CA ASN A 87 15.58 1.15 -4.21
C ASN A 87 14.93 1.56 -2.89
N PHE A 88 13.62 1.74 -2.93
CA PHE A 88 12.82 2.23 -1.82
C PHE A 88 11.54 1.41 -1.69
N ILE A 89 11.01 1.36 -0.47
CA ILE A 89 9.60 1.05 -0.25
C ILE A 89 8.84 2.36 -0.17
N LEU A 90 7.91 2.55 -1.10
CA LEU A 90 6.96 3.66 -1.11
C LEU A 90 5.67 3.19 -0.45
N ILE A 91 5.28 3.85 0.63
CA ILE A 91 4.02 3.61 1.33
C ILE A 91 3.14 4.81 1.12
N ILE A 92 1.91 4.61 0.66
CA ILE A 92 0.91 5.66 0.51
C ILE A 92 -0.26 5.38 1.44
N GLU A 93 -0.55 6.31 2.34
CA GLU A 93 -1.75 6.30 3.17
C GLU A 93 -2.97 6.67 2.33
N SER A 94 -4.07 5.94 2.51
CA SER A 94 -5.35 6.20 1.86
C SER A 94 -5.18 6.47 0.35
N PRO A 95 -4.55 5.54 -0.38
CA PRO A 95 -4.08 5.77 -1.74
C PRO A 95 -5.21 6.24 -2.66
N PRO A 96 -4.97 7.27 -3.49
CA PRO A 96 -5.96 7.71 -4.47
C PRO A 96 -6.18 6.64 -5.54
N ARG A 97 -7.19 6.84 -6.40
CA ARG A 97 -7.48 5.92 -7.52
C ARG A 97 -6.29 5.73 -8.47
N SER A 98 -5.44 6.75 -8.59
CA SER A 98 -4.24 6.74 -9.43
C SER A 98 -3.16 7.59 -8.78
N ILE A 99 -1.92 7.13 -8.86
CA ILE A 99 -0.72 7.85 -8.40
C ILE A 99 0.15 8.33 -9.58
N LYS A 100 -0.37 8.28 -10.81
CA LYS A 100 0.39 8.65 -12.02
C LYS A 100 0.88 10.10 -11.97
N ASN A 101 0.05 11.03 -11.51
CA ASN A 101 0.40 12.44 -11.42
C ASN A 101 1.46 12.68 -10.33
N PHE A 102 1.34 11.99 -9.19
CA PHE A 102 2.39 11.99 -8.16
C PHE A 102 3.75 11.53 -8.70
N ILE A 103 3.79 10.40 -9.42
CA ILE A 103 5.03 9.91 -10.05
C ILE A 103 5.57 10.92 -11.06
N SER A 104 4.71 11.43 -11.95
CA SER A 104 5.07 12.43 -12.95
C SER A 104 5.64 13.69 -12.30
N ASN A 105 5.06 14.14 -11.19
CA ASN A 105 5.46 15.35 -10.50
C ASN A 105 6.76 15.18 -9.71
N ILE A 106 7.05 13.98 -9.17
CA ILE A 106 8.40 13.67 -8.66
C ILE A 106 9.44 13.72 -9.78
N ILE A 107 9.16 13.13 -10.95
CA ILE A 107 10.10 13.17 -12.09
C ILE A 107 10.36 14.61 -12.52
N LYS A 108 9.29 15.43 -12.61
CA LYS A 108 9.41 16.86 -12.95
C LYS A 108 10.22 17.65 -11.93
N SER A 109 10.01 17.41 -10.63
CA SER A 109 10.70 18.16 -9.58
C SER A 109 12.15 17.74 -9.39
N THR A 110 12.48 16.48 -9.72
CA THR A 110 13.84 15.93 -9.53
C THR A 110 14.68 15.96 -10.79
N HIS A 111 14.06 16.11 -11.96
CA HIS A 111 14.71 15.91 -13.26
C HIS A 111 15.41 14.54 -13.39
N SER A 112 14.91 13.54 -12.68
CA SER A 112 15.44 12.17 -12.64
C SER A 112 14.31 11.16 -12.79
N ASP A 113 14.65 9.97 -13.28
CA ASP A 113 13.70 8.85 -13.35
C ASP A 113 13.20 8.48 -11.95
N PHE A 114 11.91 8.18 -11.87
CA PHE A 114 11.27 7.64 -10.67
C PHE A 114 10.32 6.52 -11.09
N ASN A 115 10.73 5.29 -10.81
CA ASN A 115 9.99 4.10 -11.22
C ASN A 115 9.26 3.52 -10.01
N VAL A 116 7.98 3.19 -10.16
CA VAL A 116 7.16 2.61 -9.08
C VAL A 116 6.47 1.36 -9.59
N SER A 117 6.55 0.27 -8.82
CA SER A 117 5.93 -1.02 -9.12
C SER A 117 5.18 -1.55 -7.90
N ASN A 118 4.14 -2.36 -8.13
CA ASN A 118 3.42 -2.98 -7.02
C ASN A 118 4.36 -3.85 -6.18
N LEU A 119 4.25 -3.76 -4.86
CA LEU A 119 4.90 -4.72 -3.96
C LEU A 119 4.09 -6.02 -3.97
N ASN A 120 4.69 -7.12 -4.39
CA ASN A 120 4.08 -8.44 -4.32
C ASN A 120 4.50 -9.14 -3.02
N ILE A 121 3.55 -9.30 -2.09
CA ILE A 121 3.73 -9.91 -0.78
C ILE A 121 3.36 -11.38 -0.85
N LYS A 122 4.32 -12.26 -0.52
CA LYS A 122 4.04 -13.66 -0.18
C LYS A 122 3.52 -13.70 1.25
N ILE A 123 2.21 -13.89 1.40
CA ILE A 123 1.50 -13.75 2.68
C ILE A 123 2.10 -14.61 3.80
N GLU A 124 2.47 -15.85 3.50
CA GLU A 124 3.03 -16.75 4.51
C GLU A 124 4.37 -16.25 5.06
N ASP A 125 5.25 -15.79 4.16
CA ASP A 125 6.55 -15.24 4.53
C ASP A 125 6.38 -13.93 5.32
N PHE A 126 5.42 -13.10 4.91
CA PHE A 126 5.07 -11.89 5.65
C PHE A 126 4.60 -12.22 7.08
N ILE A 127 3.70 -13.19 7.25
CA ILE A 127 3.24 -13.63 8.58
C ILE A 127 4.42 -14.13 9.41
N TYR A 128 5.31 -14.95 8.81
CA TYR A 128 6.50 -15.48 9.46
C TYR A 128 7.41 -14.36 9.98
N PHE A 129 7.69 -13.33 9.17
CA PHE A 129 8.50 -12.20 9.59
C PHE A 129 7.78 -11.26 10.57
N LEU A 130 6.45 -11.25 10.56
CA LEU A 130 5.64 -10.45 11.47
C LEU A 130 5.58 -11.09 12.87
N THR A 131 5.59 -12.42 12.97
CA THR A 131 5.44 -13.18 14.23
C THR A 131 6.34 -12.69 15.36
N PRO A 132 7.64 -12.39 15.18
CA PRO A 132 8.51 -11.93 16.25
C PRO A 132 8.13 -10.56 16.87
N HIS A 133 7.26 -9.78 16.21
CA HIS A 133 6.89 -8.44 16.67
C HIS A 133 5.67 -8.40 17.60
N PHE A 134 5.00 -9.54 17.80
CA PHE A 134 3.75 -9.67 18.55
C PHE A 134 3.80 -10.88 19.49
N GLU A 135 3.09 -10.81 20.60
CA GLU A 135 2.97 -11.93 21.55
C GLU A 135 2.21 -13.10 20.92
N LYS A 136 1.23 -12.79 20.06
CA LYS A 136 0.40 -13.77 19.37
C LYS A 136 -0.08 -13.22 18.04
N ILE A 137 -0.11 -14.06 17.01
CA ILE A 137 -0.74 -13.78 15.73
C ILE A 137 -1.68 -14.93 15.41
N GLN A 138 -2.88 -14.63 14.94
CA GLN A 138 -3.86 -15.62 14.51
C GLN A 138 -4.46 -15.20 13.17
N VAL A 139 -4.50 -16.12 12.20
CA VAL A 139 -5.22 -15.89 10.95
C VAL A 139 -6.70 -16.13 11.21
N HIS A 140 -7.48 -15.06 11.33
CA HIS A 140 -8.92 -15.13 11.55
C HIS A 140 -9.68 -15.31 10.22
N LYS A 141 -9.20 -14.69 9.13
CA LYS A 141 -9.80 -14.83 7.80
C LYS A 141 -8.73 -15.00 6.74
N ALA A 142 -8.98 -15.85 5.75
CA ALA A 142 -8.11 -16.02 4.59
C ALA A 142 -8.93 -16.15 3.30
N LYS A 143 -8.46 -15.50 2.23
CA LYS A 143 -8.99 -15.64 0.88
C LYS A 143 -7.99 -16.40 0.04
N LEU A 144 -8.39 -17.58 -0.42
CA LEU A 144 -7.64 -18.43 -1.33
C LEU A 144 -8.08 -18.14 -2.77
N LYS A 145 -7.12 -17.99 -3.67
CA LYS A 145 -7.33 -17.90 -5.12
C LYS A 145 -6.69 -19.07 -5.84
N ASP A 146 -7.05 -19.22 -7.10
CA ASP A 146 -6.50 -20.22 -8.02
C ASP A 146 -6.72 -21.66 -7.54
N LEU A 147 -7.71 -21.88 -6.66
CA LEU A 147 -8.03 -23.18 -6.11
C LEU A 147 -8.56 -24.07 -7.23
N THR A 148 -7.72 -24.97 -7.71
CA THR A 148 -7.99 -25.78 -8.90
C THR A 148 -8.76 -27.04 -8.52
N PHE A 149 -9.98 -27.19 -9.03
CA PHE A 149 -10.81 -28.39 -8.83
C PHE A 149 -10.73 -29.35 -10.03
N SER A 150 -10.56 -28.80 -11.23
CA SER A 150 -10.41 -29.57 -12.48
C SER A 150 -9.64 -28.74 -13.52
N LYS A 151 -9.33 -29.32 -14.69
CA LYS A 151 -8.68 -28.61 -15.81
C LYS A 151 -9.44 -27.39 -16.30
N HIS A 152 -10.74 -27.33 -16.07
CA HIS A 152 -11.63 -26.25 -16.55
C HIS A 152 -12.32 -25.53 -15.39
N THR A 153 -11.92 -25.79 -14.14
CA THR A 153 -12.60 -25.29 -12.95
C THR A 153 -11.60 -24.83 -11.92
N SER A 154 -11.58 -23.53 -11.68
CA SER A 154 -10.87 -22.88 -10.58
C SER A 154 -11.85 -22.01 -9.81
N GLY A 155 -11.62 -21.86 -8.51
CA GLY A 155 -12.46 -21.02 -7.67
C GLY A 155 -11.67 -20.12 -6.73
N ILE A 156 -12.43 -19.25 -6.08
CA ILE A 156 -11.98 -18.44 -4.96
C ILE A 156 -12.73 -18.96 -3.74
N LEU A 157 -12.02 -19.18 -2.64
CA LEU A 157 -12.60 -19.60 -1.37
C LEU A 157 -12.21 -18.62 -0.28
N GLU A 158 -13.18 -18.20 0.53
CA GLU A 158 -12.92 -17.39 1.71
C GLU A 158 -13.25 -18.22 2.95
N LEU A 159 -12.30 -18.27 3.89
CA LEU A 159 -12.36 -19.06 5.11
C LEU A 159 -12.25 -18.13 6.30
N GLU A 160 -13.09 -18.38 7.30
CA GLU A 160 -13.07 -17.69 8.58
C GLU A 160 -12.95 -18.73 9.69
N SER A 161 -12.02 -18.53 10.61
CA SER A 161 -11.78 -19.45 11.74
C SER A 161 -11.96 -18.71 13.05
N SER A 162 -12.55 -19.40 14.03
CA SER A 162 -12.56 -18.94 15.43
C SER A 162 -11.20 -19.13 16.12
N SER A 163 -10.26 -19.80 15.45
CA SER A 163 -8.88 -20.02 15.89
C SER A 163 -7.91 -19.55 14.80
N ASP A 164 -6.73 -20.18 14.69
CA ASP A 164 -5.76 -19.92 13.62
C ASP A 164 -6.06 -20.75 12.36
N ALA A 165 -6.60 -20.09 11.34
CA ALA A 165 -6.97 -20.72 10.08
C ALA A 165 -5.78 -21.26 9.27
N LEU A 166 -4.55 -20.77 9.48
CA LEU A 166 -3.45 -21.06 8.56
C LEU A 166 -3.08 -22.55 8.55
N MET A 167 -3.02 -23.17 9.72
CA MET A 167 -2.76 -24.62 9.84
C MET A 167 -3.91 -25.45 9.29
N GLU A 168 -5.16 -25.03 9.55
CA GLU A 168 -6.35 -25.72 9.05
C GLU A 168 -6.41 -25.69 7.51
N ILE A 169 -6.12 -24.54 6.90
CA ILE A 169 -6.04 -24.37 5.45
C ILE A 169 -5.02 -25.34 4.86
N ARG A 170 -3.82 -25.41 5.43
CA ARG A 170 -2.76 -26.31 4.95
C ARG A 170 -3.18 -27.78 5.05
N ASN A 171 -3.91 -28.15 6.11
CA ASN A 171 -4.37 -29.52 6.29
C ASN A 171 -5.50 -29.89 5.33
N ILE A 172 -6.50 -29.02 5.15
CA ILE A 172 -7.66 -29.25 4.29
C ILE A 172 -7.25 -29.26 2.81
N PHE A 173 -6.37 -28.34 2.41
CA PHE A 173 -5.99 -28.12 1.02
C PHE A 173 -4.58 -28.61 0.67
N LYS A 174 -4.01 -29.55 1.45
CA LYS A 174 -2.62 -30.05 1.29
C LYS A 174 -2.22 -30.49 -0.13
N ASN A 175 -3.18 -30.97 -0.92
CA ASN A 175 -2.96 -31.48 -2.28
C ASN A 175 -3.54 -30.56 -3.35
N ALA A 176 -4.06 -29.39 -2.97
CA ALA A 176 -4.63 -28.43 -3.89
C ALA A 176 -3.60 -27.34 -4.21
N ASN A 177 -3.57 -26.91 -5.46
CA ASN A 177 -2.85 -25.70 -5.84
C ASN A 177 -3.74 -24.51 -5.52
N PHE A 178 -3.25 -23.59 -4.70
CA PHE A 178 -3.90 -22.32 -4.40
C PHE A 178 -2.87 -21.27 -4.00
N THR A 179 -3.29 -20.02 -4.02
CA THR A 179 -2.54 -18.88 -3.49
C THR A 179 -3.34 -18.23 -2.37
N ILE A 180 -2.69 -17.83 -1.27
CA ILE A 180 -3.32 -17.00 -0.25
C ILE A 180 -3.26 -15.55 -0.72
N ASP A 181 -4.36 -15.04 -1.25
CA ASP A 181 -4.45 -13.70 -1.85
C ASP A 181 -4.58 -12.60 -0.78
N LYS A 182 -5.26 -12.92 0.31
CA LYS A 182 -5.57 -11.97 1.38
C LYS A 182 -5.73 -12.68 2.71
N VAL A 183 -5.25 -12.07 3.78
CA VAL A 183 -5.50 -12.52 5.16
C VAL A 183 -5.95 -11.38 6.05
N LYS A 184 -6.78 -11.70 7.04
CA LYS A 184 -7.08 -10.85 8.19
C LYS A 184 -6.53 -11.55 9.44
N LEU A 185 -5.62 -10.86 10.10
CA LEU A 185 -4.92 -11.29 11.29
C LEU A 185 -5.49 -10.58 12.51
N ASN A 186 -5.63 -11.30 13.61
CA ASN A 186 -5.70 -10.72 14.93
C ASN A 186 -4.30 -10.83 15.55
N VAL A 187 -3.72 -9.68 15.91
CA VAL A 187 -2.40 -9.61 16.54
C VAL A 187 -2.55 -9.14 17.97
N LYS A 188 -1.80 -9.75 18.90
CA LYS A 188 -1.76 -9.35 20.30
C LYS A 188 -0.41 -8.75 20.62
N ASP A 189 -0.43 -7.61 21.27
CA ASP A 189 0.73 -6.95 21.85
C ASP A 189 0.44 -6.54 23.30
N VAL A 190 1.43 -5.94 23.96
CA VAL A 190 1.32 -5.41 25.33
C VAL A 190 0.14 -4.45 25.48
N THR A 191 -0.20 -3.69 24.42
CA THR A 191 -1.31 -2.73 24.42
C THR A 191 -2.70 -3.35 24.23
N GLY A 192 -2.77 -4.61 23.76
CA GLY A 192 -4.04 -5.29 23.51
C GLY A 192 -4.08 -6.06 22.19
N TYR A 193 -5.31 -6.23 21.68
CA TYR A 193 -5.56 -6.92 20.41
C TYR A 193 -5.85 -5.90 19.31
N GLU A 194 -5.23 -6.11 18.15
CA GLU A 194 -5.39 -5.28 16.95
C GLU A 194 -5.71 -6.15 15.74
N SER A 195 -6.40 -5.57 14.77
CA SER A 195 -6.70 -6.23 13.49
C SER A 195 -5.79 -5.70 12.39
N LEU A 196 -5.23 -6.62 11.62
CA LEU A 196 -4.36 -6.33 10.47
C LEU A 196 -4.89 -7.09 9.25
N GLU A 197 -5.01 -6.43 8.11
CA GLU A 197 -5.43 -7.06 6.86
C GLU A 197 -4.38 -6.85 5.78
N ILE A 198 -3.94 -7.91 5.11
CA ILE A 198 -2.85 -7.86 4.12
C ILE A 198 -3.33 -8.53 2.84
N ASN A 199 -3.01 -7.93 1.69
CA ASN A 199 -3.21 -8.51 0.37
C ASN A 199 -1.86 -8.74 -0.31
N THR A 200 -1.81 -9.73 -1.19
CA THR A 200 -0.62 -10.05 -2.02
C THR A 200 -0.14 -8.87 -2.84
N ASN A 201 -1.03 -7.96 -3.23
CA ASN A 201 -0.67 -6.80 -4.05
C ASN A 201 -0.05 -5.64 -3.24
N GLY A 202 0.23 -5.79 -1.95
CA GLY A 202 0.81 -4.72 -1.11
C GLY A 202 -0.21 -3.76 -0.50
N SER A 203 -1.51 -4.05 -0.57
CA SER A 203 -2.51 -3.32 0.21
C SER A 203 -2.59 -3.86 1.63
N ILE A 204 -2.37 -2.97 2.62
CA ILE A 204 -2.38 -3.32 4.04
C ILE A 204 -3.31 -2.38 4.80
N SER A 205 -4.25 -2.92 5.58
CA SER A 205 -5.09 -2.15 6.50
C SER A 205 -4.70 -2.45 7.93
N LEU A 206 -4.35 -1.43 8.70
CA LEU A 206 -3.85 -1.54 10.06
C LEU A 206 -4.17 -0.29 10.88
N SER A 207 -4.11 -0.37 12.21
CA SER A 207 -4.16 0.82 13.07
C SER A 207 -2.81 1.54 13.09
N GLU A 208 -2.81 2.82 13.45
CA GLU A 208 -1.58 3.62 13.55
C GLU A 208 -0.62 3.07 14.61
N GLN A 209 -1.16 2.49 15.68
CA GLN A 209 -0.40 1.92 16.80
C GLN A 209 0.55 0.79 16.38
N ILE A 210 0.20 0.02 15.35
CA ILE A 210 1.01 -1.13 14.90
C ILE A 210 1.81 -0.84 13.62
N PHE A 211 1.74 0.39 13.09
CA PHE A 211 2.37 0.75 11.82
C PHE A 211 3.87 0.50 11.82
N ASP A 212 4.59 1.02 12.83
CA ASP A 212 6.05 0.88 12.90
C ASP A 212 6.50 -0.58 13.01
N LYS A 213 5.72 -1.43 13.69
CA LYS A 213 6.00 -2.87 13.82
C LYS A 213 5.81 -3.61 12.51
N VAL A 214 4.69 -3.34 11.83
CA VAL A 214 4.36 -3.91 10.52
C VAL A 214 5.38 -3.43 9.47
N TYR A 215 5.83 -2.18 9.55
CA TYR A 215 6.88 -1.61 8.71
C TYR A 215 8.21 -2.35 8.83
N ARG A 216 8.72 -2.57 10.04
CA ARG A 216 9.99 -3.30 10.27
C ARG A 216 9.99 -4.72 9.70
N THR A 217 8.81 -5.31 9.52
CA THR A 217 8.66 -6.63 8.90
C THR A 217 9.02 -6.58 7.40
N ILE A 218 8.68 -5.49 6.71
CA ILE A 218 8.89 -5.35 5.27
C ILE A 218 10.33 -4.97 4.91
N GLU A 219 11.06 -4.31 5.81
CA GLU A 219 12.51 -4.17 5.62
C GLU A 219 13.17 -5.54 5.38
N ARG A 220 12.72 -6.60 6.07
CA ARG A 220 13.25 -7.96 5.86
C ARG A 220 12.74 -8.63 4.58
N PHE A 221 11.66 -8.13 4.00
CA PHE A 221 11.01 -8.67 2.79
C PHE A 221 11.56 -8.05 1.50
N ALA A 222 12.03 -6.82 1.56
CA ALA A 222 12.52 -6.04 0.41
C ALA A 222 14.06 -6.02 0.26
N LEU A 223 14.77 -6.76 1.13
CA LEU A 223 16.22 -7.01 1.07
C LEU A 223 16.51 -8.30 0.30
#